data_AF-A0A8H5UMK7-F1
#
_entry.id   AF-A0A8H5UMK7-F1
#
_cell.length_a   1.000
_cell.length_b   1.000
_cell.length_c   1.000
_cell.angle_alpha   90.00
_cell.angle_beta   90.00
_cell.angle_gamma   90.00
#
_symmetry.space_group_name_H-M   'P 1'
#
loop_
_entity.id
_entity.type
_entity.pdbx_description
1 polymer ?
#
loop_
_entity_poly.entity_id
_entity_poly.type
_entity_poly.pdbx_seq_one_letter_code
_entity_poly.pdbx_strand_id
1 'polypeptide(L)'
;MAPSNPEATLDRMPVELLLITCEDLDQPSMKALTLVNKRLRLKTLPYYPVKVSLAGDTSQIVARLALLMEDHPDSPSGPMAQYVKHACFHLDPPRLILEPHPINGLVRDFCREPTRLKKVTVSCYEMYEVLRTQAPHLKRLAVMGLEGMPRSDSNPRLTTRILGDINHNFQQLETLILGEFLNPRFPWGQQQFRIKKDRDTMNAMIPKVMMALGAMPQLTRFAFVLMDETVGERVGTSEEWFSPWHEGQFDTKKDWYSHLVRAILRFVPQLQQLCVRARPSVYCRGTRIPGDSNPTITWTTDQEETTDEFNNFFI
;
A
#
# COMPACT_ATOMS: atom_id res chain seq x y z
N MET A 1 -10.16 -4.12 36.48
CA MET A 1 -11.60 -4.22 36.14
C MET A 1 -12.37 -5.12 37.12
N ALA A 2 -13.71 -5.02 37.17
CA ALA A 2 -14.57 -5.92 37.93
C ALA A 2 -14.39 -7.38 37.46
N PRO A 3 -14.36 -8.37 38.37
CA PRO A 3 -14.22 -9.77 38.02
C PRO A 3 -15.33 -10.19 37.05
N SER A 4 -15.00 -11.08 36.09
CA SER A 4 -15.97 -11.62 35.13
C SER A 4 -17.17 -12.15 35.91
N ASN A 5 -18.32 -11.52 35.74
CA ASN A 5 -19.54 -11.97 36.38
C ASN A 5 -20.13 -13.08 35.50
N PRO A 6 -20.14 -14.35 35.93
CA PRO A 6 -20.68 -15.46 35.13
C PRO A 6 -22.20 -15.33 34.85
N GLU A 7 -22.87 -14.37 35.48
CA GLU A 7 -24.26 -13.96 35.23
C GLU A 7 -24.40 -12.85 34.17
N ALA A 8 -23.30 -12.22 33.72
CA ALA A 8 -23.36 -11.14 32.73
C ALA A 8 -23.79 -11.68 31.36
N THR A 9 -24.85 -11.09 30.79
CA THR A 9 -25.47 -11.52 29.53
C THR A 9 -24.47 -11.60 28.37
N LEU A 10 -23.52 -10.66 28.30
CA LEU A 10 -22.45 -10.63 27.28
C LEU A 10 -21.48 -11.81 27.38
N ASP A 11 -21.24 -12.33 28.59
CA ASP A 11 -20.35 -13.46 28.81
C ASP A 11 -21.02 -14.80 28.49
N ARG A 12 -22.35 -14.87 28.37
CA ARG A 12 -23.09 -16.08 27.92
C ARG A 12 -23.45 -16.04 26.44
N MET A 13 -23.38 -14.88 25.80
CA MET A 13 -23.81 -14.71 24.40
C MET A 13 -22.93 -15.55 23.44
N PRO A 14 -23.54 -16.36 22.54
CA PRO A 14 -22.83 -17.05 21.46
C PRO A 14 -21.92 -16.11 20.67
N VAL A 15 -20.80 -16.63 20.20
CA VAL A 15 -19.78 -15.81 19.52
C VAL A 15 -20.34 -15.18 18.25
N GLU A 16 -21.22 -15.89 17.57
CA GLU A 16 -21.87 -15.48 16.33
C GLU A 16 -22.76 -14.26 16.58
N LEU A 17 -23.51 -14.25 17.68
CA LEU A 17 -24.34 -13.10 18.09
C LEU A 17 -23.48 -11.92 18.58
N LEU A 18 -22.35 -12.19 19.21
CA LEU A 18 -21.38 -11.15 19.57
C LEU A 18 -20.74 -10.51 18.33
N LEU A 19 -20.48 -11.28 17.29
CA LEU A 19 -19.95 -10.76 16.03
C LEU A 19 -21.02 -9.94 15.29
N ILE A 20 -22.25 -10.43 15.20
CA ILE A 20 -23.38 -9.69 14.60
C ILE A 20 -23.61 -8.35 15.32
N THR A 21 -23.57 -8.32 16.66
CA THR A 21 -23.71 -7.06 17.41
C THR A 21 -22.54 -6.09 17.19
N CYS A 22 -21.41 -6.57 16.68
CA CYS A 22 -20.25 -5.76 16.34
C CYS A 22 -20.19 -5.39 14.85
N GLU A 23 -20.99 -6.01 13.97
CA GLU A 23 -20.96 -5.76 12.52
C GLU A 23 -21.29 -4.30 12.17
N ASP A 24 -22.18 -3.68 12.95
CA ASP A 24 -22.65 -2.30 12.71
C ASP A 24 -21.88 -1.24 13.53
N LEU A 25 -20.88 -1.64 14.32
CA LEU A 25 -20.15 -0.70 15.16
C LEU A 25 -19.09 0.06 14.36
N ASP A 26 -19.11 1.39 14.50
CA ASP A 26 -18.05 2.23 13.97
C ASP A 26 -16.71 1.98 14.68
N GLN A 27 -15.62 2.45 14.08
CA GLN A 27 -14.26 2.27 14.61
C GLN A 27 -14.09 2.78 16.07
N PRO A 28 -14.63 3.95 16.45
CA PRO A 28 -14.64 4.40 17.85
C PRO A 28 -15.37 3.46 18.81
N SER A 29 -16.56 2.99 18.46
CA SER A 29 -17.38 2.11 19.29
C SER A 29 -16.74 0.73 19.43
N MET A 30 -16.13 0.22 18.37
CA MET A 30 -15.33 -1.00 18.41
C MET A 30 -14.14 -0.86 19.36
N LYS A 31 -13.44 0.28 19.33
CA LYS A 31 -12.34 0.55 20.26
C LYS A 31 -12.82 0.54 21.71
N ALA A 32 -13.94 1.18 22.01
CA ALA A 32 -14.54 1.15 23.35
C ALA A 32 -14.95 -0.27 23.77
N LEU A 33 -15.58 -1.04 22.88
CA LEU A 33 -16.02 -2.41 23.14
C LEU A 33 -14.84 -3.35 23.47
N THR A 34 -13.69 -3.16 22.82
CA THR A 34 -12.48 -3.95 23.10
C THR A 34 -11.84 -3.68 24.47
N LEU A 35 -12.35 -2.70 25.22
CA LEU A 35 -11.97 -2.38 26.59
C LEU A 35 -12.98 -2.90 27.63
N VAL A 36 -14.13 -3.45 27.21
CA VAL A 36 -15.21 -3.87 28.12
C VAL A 36 -14.94 -5.22 28.79
N ASN A 37 -14.45 -6.22 28.05
CA ASN A 37 -14.16 -7.57 28.58
C ASN A 37 -13.19 -8.35 27.68
N LYS A 38 -12.39 -9.24 28.27
CA LYS A 38 -11.46 -10.18 27.61
C LYS A 38 -12.08 -10.98 26.47
N ARG A 39 -13.24 -11.58 26.70
CA ARG A 39 -13.92 -12.45 25.73
C ARG A 39 -14.31 -11.67 24.49
N LEU A 40 -14.91 -10.49 24.66
CA LEU A 40 -15.27 -9.59 23.57
C LEU A 40 -14.02 -9.21 22.78
N ARG A 41 -12.99 -8.71 23.46
CA ARG A 41 -11.71 -8.31 22.84
C ARG A 41 -11.08 -9.44 22.02
N LEU A 42 -10.97 -10.65 22.57
CA LEU A 42 -10.39 -11.82 21.89
C LEU A 42 -11.21 -12.28 20.69
N LYS A 43 -12.54 -12.11 20.73
CA LYS A 43 -13.43 -12.57 19.68
C LYS A 43 -13.66 -11.52 18.60
N THR A 44 -13.53 -10.22 18.88
CA THR A 44 -13.80 -9.16 17.91
C THR A 44 -12.53 -8.66 17.20
N LEU A 45 -11.43 -8.45 17.93
CA LEU A 45 -10.19 -7.91 17.35
C LEU A 45 -9.62 -8.76 16.20
N PRO A 46 -9.68 -10.11 16.20
CA PRO A 46 -9.20 -10.90 15.07
C PRO A 46 -9.90 -10.60 13.75
N TYR A 47 -11.20 -10.28 13.80
CA TYR A 47 -12.04 -10.03 12.64
C TYR A 47 -11.98 -8.57 12.23
N TYR A 48 -11.67 -7.67 13.17
CA TYR A 48 -11.43 -6.27 12.85
C TYR A 48 -10.12 -6.08 12.07
N PRO A 49 -10.13 -5.45 10.88
CA PRO A 49 -8.91 -4.96 10.28
C PRO A 49 -8.46 -3.70 11.03
N VAL A 50 -7.67 -3.88 12.11
CA VAL A 50 -7.11 -2.73 12.83
C VAL A 50 -6.09 -2.05 11.91
N LYS A 51 -6.49 -0.86 11.40
CA LYS A 51 -5.60 0.12 10.77
C LYS A 51 -5.18 1.14 11.82
N VAL A 52 -3.88 1.36 11.98
CA VAL A 52 -3.32 2.41 12.86
C VAL A 52 -2.62 3.48 12.04
N SER A 53 -2.91 4.74 12.34
CA SER A 53 -2.24 5.90 11.75
C SER A 53 -1.31 6.55 12.77
N LEU A 54 -0.01 6.47 12.49
CA LEU A 54 1.09 7.02 13.26
C LEU A 54 1.56 8.28 12.54
N ALA A 55 0.83 9.37 12.81
CA ALA A 55 1.04 10.67 12.19
C ALA A 55 1.49 11.71 13.22
N GLY A 56 2.42 12.59 12.82
CA GLY A 56 2.93 13.70 13.63
C GLY A 56 4.45 13.75 13.67
N ASP A 57 4.99 14.44 14.67
CA ASP A 57 6.44 14.46 14.89
C ASP A 57 6.97 13.11 15.41
N THR A 58 8.30 12.96 15.45
CA THR A 58 8.94 11.72 15.92
C THR A 58 8.54 11.34 17.36
N SER A 59 8.37 12.31 18.26
CA SER A 59 7.99 12.05 19.66
C SER A 59 6.56 11.55 19.77
N GLN A 60 5.65 12.13 18.98
CA GLN A 60 4.26 11.69 18.89
C GLN A 60 4.14 10.28 18.32
N ILE A 61 4.91 9.96 17.28
CA ILE A 61 4.94 8.61 16.69
C ILE A 61 5.50 7.61 17.72
N VAL A 62 6.60 7.94 18.39
CA VAL A 62 7.21 7.12 19.46
C VAL A 62 6.22 6.85 20.58
N ALA A 63 5.55 7.88 21.10
CA ALA A 63 4.56 7.73 22.16
C ALA A 63 3.40 6.82 21.74
N ARG A 64 2.90 6.97 20.50
CA ARG A 64 1.83 6.11 19.97
C ARG A 64 2.27 4.67 19.76
N LEU A 65 3.48 4.43 19.25
CA LEU A 65 4.04 3.09 19.10
C LEU A 65 4.22 2.43 20.46
N ALA A 66 4.81 3.14 21.43
CA ALA A 66 4.97 2.65 22.80
C ALA A 66 3.63 2.25 23.40
N LEU A 67 2.60 3.09 23.30
CA LEU A 67 1.24 2.76 23.78
C LEU A 67 0.60 1.55 23.06
N LEU A 68 0.92 1.32 21.79
CA LEU A 68 0.41 0.16 21.05
C LEU A 68 1.11 -1.14 21.46
N MET A 69 2.39 -1.04 21.81
CA MET A 69 3.26 -2.14 22.20
C MET A 69 3.20 -2.45 23.70
N GLU A 70 2.73 -1.50 24.52
CA GLU A 70 2.59 -1.67 25.95
C GLU A 70 1.52 -2.74 26.27
N ASP A 71 1.92 -3.69 27.10
CA ASP A 71 1.00 -4.59 27.76
C ASP A 71 0.21 -3.80 28.80
N HIS A 72 -0.99 -3.36 28.44
CA HIS A 72 -1.85 -2.67 29.39
C HIS A 72 -2.22 -3.66 30.52
N PRO A 73 -2.11 -3.27 31.81
CA PRO A 73 -2.38 -4.15 32.94
C PRO A 73 -3.83 -4.69 32.96
N ASP A 74 -4.77 -3.92 32.42
CA ASP A 74 -6.15 -4.38 32.17
C ASP A 74 -6.38 -5.00 30.77
N SER A 75 -5.37 -5.10 29.89
CA SER A 75 -5.50 -5.80 28.59
C SER A 75 -5.32 -7.29 28.80
N PRO A 76 -6.39 -8.08 28.64
CA PRO A 76 -6.35 -9.48 29.02
C PRO A 76 -5.81 -10.40 27.90
N SER A 77 -5.32 -9.82 26.81
CA SER A 77 -4.98 -10.51 25.55
C SER A 77 -3.63 -10.09 24.96
N GLY A 78 -2.79 -9.41 25.74
CA GLY A 78 -1.53 -8.83 25.26
C GLY A 78 -1.68 -7.44 24.61
N PRO A 79 -0.64 -6.95 23.92
CA PRO A 79 -0.58 -5.59 23.42
C PRO A 79 -1.44 -5.44 22.15
N MET A 80 -1.93 -4.22 21.91
CA MET A 80 -2.78 -3.94 20.74
C MET A 80 -2.05 -4.20 19.42
N ALA A 81 -0.71 -4.03 19.41
CA ALA A 81 0.15 -4.27 18.26
C ALA A 81 -0.05 -5.65 17.61
N GLN A 82 -0.38 -6.70 18.38
CA GLN A 82 -0.59 -8.06 17.85
C GLN A 82 -1.80 -8.19 16.91
N TYR A 83 -2.76 -7.26 16.99
CA TYR A 83 -3.98 -7.25 16.19
C TYR A 83 -3.91 -6.27 15.02
N VAL A 84 -2.87 -5.43 14.96
CA VAL A 84 -2.67 -4.50 13.86
C VAL A 84 -2.40 -5.26 12.58
N LYS A 85 -3.26 -5.05 11.58
CA LYS A 85 -3.04 -5.59 10.24
C LYS A 85 -2.34 -4.56 9.36
N HIS A 86 -2.72 -3.28 9.46
CA HIS A 86 -2.22 -2.21 8.61
C HIS A 86 -1.64 -1.08 9.48
N ALA A 87 -0.37 -0.71 9.24
CA ALA A 87 0.26 0.43 9.87
C ALA A 87 0.55 1.52 8.85
N CYS A 88 0.23 2.78 9.17
CA CYS A 88 0.51 3.93 8.31
C CYS A 88 1.41 4.92 9.05
N PHE A 89 2.60 5.18 8.51
CA PHE A 89 3.55 6.14 9.04
C PHE A 89 3.53 7.44 8.24
N HIS A 90 3.36 8.55 8.95
CA HIS A 90 3.37 9.89 8.39
C HIS A 90 4.14 10.84 9.31
N LEU A 91 5.37 11.17 8.94
CA LEU A 91 6.21 12.08 9.71
C LEU A 91 5.96 13.52 9.25
N ASP A 92 5.57 14.39 10.17
CA ASP A 92 5.38 15.82 9.91
C ASP A 92 6.02 16.67 11.03
N PRO A 93 6.96 17.58 10.72
CA PRO A 93 7.61 17.76 9.41
C PRO A 93 8.67 16.68 9.13
N PRO A 94 9.00 16.39 7.86
CA PRO A 94 10.10 15.50 7.49
C PRO A 94 11.42 15.95 8.13
N ARG A 95 12.08 15.04 8.85
CA ARG A 95 13.34 15.29 9.55
C ARG A 95 14.19 14.05 9.57
N LEU A 96 15.49 14.23 9.39
CA LEU A 96 16.48 13.16 9.46
C LEU A 96 16.38 12.41 10.80
N ILE A 97 16.14 11.11 10.73
CA ILE A 97 16.15 10.20 11.89
C ILE A 97 17.50 9.47 11.89
N LEU A 98 18.35 9.79 12.86
CA LEU A 98 19.67 9.17 13.03
C LEU A 98 19.62 7.99 13.99
N GLU A 99 20.61 7.10 13.93
CA GLU A 99 20.84 6.17 15.04
C GLU A 99 21.53 6.90 16.21
N PRO A 100 21.19 6.60 17.49
CA PRO A 100 20.26 5.58 17.97
C PRO A 100 18.88 6.15 18.40
N HIS A 101 18.11 6.72 17.47
CA HIS A 101 16.79 7.29 17.81
C HIS A 101 15.80 6.22 18.33
N PRO A 102 15.01 6.49 19.40
CA PRO A 102 14.10 5.52 20.00
C PRO A 102 13.10 4.88 19.03
N ILE A 103 12.67 5.66 18.03
CA ILE A 103 11.77 5.20 16.98
C ILE A 103 12.30 3.98 16.22
N ASN A 104 13.63 3.84 16.07
CA ASN A 104 14.23 2.75 15.33
C ASN A 104 13.98 1.41 16.05
N GLY A 105 14.20 1.38 17.36
CA GLY A 105 13.91 0.21 18.19
C GLY A 105 12.43 -0.14 18.17
N LEU A 106 11.56 0.86 18.38
CA LEU A 106 10.11 0.63 18.38
C LEU A 106 9.58 0.16 17.02
N VAL A 107 10.04 0.73 15.91
CA VAL A 107 9.63 0.29 14.56
C VAL A 107 10.13 -1.12 14.27
N ARG A 108 11.38 -1.44 14.65
CA ARG A 108 11.94 -2.79 14.52
C ARG A 108 11.06 -3.80 15.24
N ASP A 109 10.77 -3.54 16.50
CA ASP A 109 10.07 -4.48 17.38
C ASP A 109 8.60 -4.59 16.91
N PHE A 110 7.94 -3.46 16.62
CA PHE A 110 6.59 -3.41 16.07
C PHE A 110 6.43 -4.11 14.71
N CYS A 111 7.44 -4.10 13.84
CA CYS A 111 7.36 -4.79 12.54
C CYS A 111 7.74 -6.26 12.60
N ARG A 112 8.56 -6.69 13.59
CA ARG A 112 8.98 -8.09 13.78
C ARG A 112 7.95 -8.94 14.50
N GLU A 113 7.25 -8.37 15.48
CA GLU A 113 6.35 -9.11 16.38
C GLU A 113 4.98 -9.53 15.83
N PRO A 114 4.31 -8.76 14.96
CA PRO A 114 2.93 -9.08 14.61
C PRO A 114 2.88 -10.21 13.59
N THR A 115 2.44 -11.39 14.05
CA THR A 115 1.99 -12.53 13.22
C THR A 115 0.96 -12.15 12.13
N ARG A 116 0.37 -10.94 12.22
CA ARG A 116 -0.74 -10.48 11.40
C ARG A 116 -0.52 -9.16 10.67
N LEU A 117 0.64 -8.50 10.80
CA LEU A 117 0.90 -7.26 10.08
C LEU A 117 0.97 -7.57 8.59
N LYS A 118 -0.13 -7.29 7.91
CA LYS A 118 -0.30 -7.58 6.49
C LYS A 118 0.32 -6.51 5.62
N LYS A 119 0.46 -5.27 6.12
CA LYS A 119 0.81 -4.13 5.29
C LYS A 119 1.40 -2.98 6.11
N VAL A 120 2.43 -2.35 5.56
CA VAL A 120 2.95 -1.06 6.05
C VAL A 120 2.84 0.00 4.95
N THR A 121 2.35 1.18 5.31
CA THR A 121 2.31 2.37 4.45
C THR A 121 3.29 3.42 4.97
N VAL A 122 4.08 4.01 4.08
CA VAL A 122 4.89 5.20 4.35
C VAL A 122 4.55 6.34 3.41
N SER A 123 4.79 7.56 3.88
CA SER A 123 4.52 8.80 3.14
C SER A 123 5.67 9.82 3.18
N CYS A 124 6.80 9.48 3.80
CA CYS A 124 8.01 10.30 3.86
C CYS A 124 9.25 9.42 3.73
N TYR A 125 10.34 10.01 3.23
CA TYR A 125 11.59 9.29 2.97
C TYR A 125 12.28 8.82 4.24
N GLU A 126 12.21 9.59 5.33
CA GLU A 126 12.91 9.25 6.56
C GLU A 126 12.30 8.02 7.25
N MET A 127 10.97 7.88 7.24
CA MET A 127 10.34 6.65 7.73
C MET A 127 10.59 5.46 6.80
N TYR A 128 10.72 5.68 5.48
CA TYR A 128 11.16 4.64 4.56
C TYR A 128 12.56 4.12 4.92
N GLU A 129 13.51 5.02 5.24
CA GLU A 129 14.87 4.64 5.69
C GLU A 129 14.85 3.87 7.01
N VAL A 130 13.99 4.27 7.96
CA VAL A 130 13.79 3.49 9.20
C VAL A 130 13.26 2.09 8.88
N LEU A 131 12.25 1.94 8.02
CA LEU A 131 11.74 0.62 7.65
C LEU A 131 12.77 -0.24 6.92
N ARG A 132 13.54 0.36 6.00
CA ARG A 132 14.60 -0.32 5.26
C ARG A 132 15.61 -0.98 6.21
N THR A 133 16.01 -0.26 7.27
CA THR A 133 17.01 -0.74 8.23
C THR A 133 16.40 -1.68 9.28
N GLN A 134 15.20 -1.36 9.77
CA GLN A 134 14.62 -2.04 10.93
C GLN A 134 13.66 -3.19 10.56
N ALA A 135 13.05 -3.14 9.36
CA ALA A 135 12.06 -4.10 8.89
C ALA A 135 12.33 -4.59 7.43
N PRO A 136 13.53 -5.08 7.09
CA PRO A 136 13.87 -5.50 5.72
C PRO A 136 13.10 -6.75 5.21
N HIS A 137 12.40 -7.45 6.11
CA HIS A 137 11.64 -8.67 5.83
C HIS A 137 10.16 -8.40 5.49
N LEU A 138 9.77 -7.13 5.31
CA LEU A 138 8.40 -6.78 4.96
C LEU A 138 7.98 -7.44 3.64
N LYS A 139 6.81 -8.08 3.67
CA LYS A 139 6.21 -8.72 2.49
C LYS A 139 5.26 -7.81 1.73
N ARG A 140 4.67 -6.80 2.37
CA ARG A 140 3.76 -5.86 1.71
C ARG A 140 4.02 -4.42 2.13
N LEU A 141 4.32 -3.58 1.15
CA LEU A 141 4.70 -2.19 1.33
C LEU A 141 3.86 -1.29 0.42
N ALA A 142 3.33 -0.21 0.98
CA ALA A 142 2.77 0.91 0.23
C ALA A 142 3.64 2.14 0.45
N VAL A 143 4.16 2.71 -0.63
CA VAL A 143 4.94 3.96 -0.59
C VAL A 143 4.08 5.05 -1.23
N MET A 144 3.38 5.83 -0.42
CA MET A 144 2.44 6.87 -0.88
C MET A 144 3.10 8.23 -1.11
N GLY A 145 4.31 8.40 -0.58
CA GLY A 145 5.06 9.64 -0.44
C GLY A 145 6.51 9.35 -0.04
N LEU A 146 7.48 10.01 -0.69
CA LEU A 146 8.87 10.11 -0.27
C LEU A 146 9.22 11.59 -0.22
N GLU A 147 8.35 12.36 0.45
CA GLU A 147 8.68 13.72 0.83
C GLU A 147 10.00 13.71 1.62
N GLY A 148 10.89 14.67 1.34
CA GLY A 148 12.22 14.73 1.94
C GLY A 148 13.31 13.92 1.22
N MET A 149 13.00 13.15 0.17
CA MET A 149 14.02 12.38 -0.56
C MET A 149 15.09 13.29 -1.20
N PRO A 150 16.39 12.96 -1.08
CA PRO A 150 17.47 13.71 -1.72
C PRO A 150 17.28 13.78 -3.24
N ARG A 151 17.21 15.00 -3.77
CA ARG A 151 17.15 15.23 -5.23
C ARG A 151 18.47 14.79 -5.85
N SER A 152 18.51 13.60 -6.43
CA SER A 152 19.63 13.18 -7.28
C SER A 152 19.12 12.92 -8.69
N ASP A 153 19.53 13.82 -9.57
CA ASP A 153 19.45 13.82 -11.03
C ASP A 153 18.08 13.86 -11.74
N SER A 154 18.19 14.23 -13.02
CA SER A 154 17.13 14.60 -13.94
C SER A 154 16.15 13.44 -14.20
N ASN A 155 14.95 13.63 -13.67
CA ASN A 155 13.70 12.90 -13.88
C ASN A 155 13.42 11.72 -12.91
N PRO A 156 12.95 12.02 -11.67
CA PRO A 156 12.65 11.02 -10.63
C PRO A 156 11.41 10.13 -10.91
N ARG A 157 10.68 10.42 -11.99
CA ARG A 157 9.22 10.21 -12.13
C ARG A 157 8.77 8.83 -12.61
N LEU A 158 9.70 7.87 -12.75
CA LEU A 158 9.57 6.41 -12.84
C LEU A 158 10.99 5.86 -12.64
N THR A 159 11.69 6.38 -11.64
CA THR A 159 13.08 5.95 -11.45
C THR A 159 13.05 4.47 -11.13
N THR A 160 13.52 3.67 -12.07
CA THR A 160 13.91 2.28 -11.80
C THR A 160 14.87 2.19 -10.63
N ARG A 161 15.53 3.30 -10.28
CA ARG A 161 16.21 3.47 -9.02
C ARG A 161 15.31 3.21 -7.81
N ILE A 162 14.11 3.80 -7.69
CA ILE A 162 13.22 3.49 -6.55
C ILE A 162 12.84 2.01 -6.54
N LEU A 163 12.49 1.43 -7.69
CA LEU A 163 12.18 -0.01 -7.77
C LEU A 163 13.40 -0.88 -7.43
N GLY A 164 14.59 -0.50 -7.89
CA GLY A 164 15.86 -1.16 -7.63
C GLY A 164 16.28 -1.05 -6.16
N ASP A 165 16.12 0.13 -5.57
CA ASP A 165 16.35 0.40 -4.16
C ASP A 165 15.37 -0.43 -3.32
N ILE A 166 14.07 -0.42 -3.63
CA ILE A 166 13.06 -1.26 -2.95
C ILE A 166 13.40 -2.74 -3.07
N ASN A 167 13.80 -3.22 -4.27
CA ASN A 167 14.22 -4.60 -4.46
C ASN A 167 15.44 -4.96 -3.59
N HIS A 168 16.43 -4.08 -3.55
CA HIS A 168 17.63 -4.25 -2.73
C HIS A 168 17.28 -4.28 -1.23
N ASN A 169 16.38 -3.40 -0.82
CA ASN A 169 16.00 -3.12 0.56
C ASN A 169 15.02 -4.15 1.16
N PHE A 170 14.13 -4.70 0.33
CA PHE A 170 13.04 -5.57 0.75
C PHE A 170 12.97 -6.81 -0.17
N GLN A 171 13.95 -7.70 -0.05
CA GLN A 171 14.09 -8.87 -0.94
C GLN A 171 12.94 -9.89 -0.84
N GLN A 172 12.16 -9.85 0.26
CA GLN A 172 11.01 -10.74 0.49
C GLN A 172 9.68 -10.11 0.10
N LEU A 173 9.70 -8.96 -0.58
CA LEU A 173 8.49 -8.22 -0.89
C LEU A 173 7.62 -8.97 -1.92
N GLU A 174 6.41 -9.31 -1.51
CA GLU A 174 5.39 -10.00 -2.33
C GLU A 174 4.40 -9.02 -2.94
N THR A 175 4.15 -7.88 -2.27
CA THR A 175 3.19 -6.86 -2.69
C THR A 175 3.79 -5.47 -2.56
N LEU A 176 3.78 -4.72 -3.65
CA LEU A 176 4.23 -3.33 -3.67
C LEU A 176 3.14 -2.43 -4.25
N ILE A 177 2.83 -1.35 -3.54
CA ILE A 177 2.05 -0.24 -4.08
C ILE A 177 2.91 1.01 -4.09
N LEU A 178 3.03 1.63 -5.25
CA LEU A 178 3.68 2.92 -5.41
C LEU A 178 2.63 3.99 -5.66
N GLY A 179 2.42 4.78 -4.61
CA GLY A 179 1.49 5.88 -4.57
C GLY A 179 2.11 7.26 -4.74
N GLU A 180 3.42 7.48 -4.78
CA GLU A 180 3.93 8.83 -5.16
C GLU A 180 3.56 9.29 -6.55
N PHE A 181 3.22 8.34 -7.42
CA PHE A 181 2.63 8.62 -8.71
C PHE A 181 1.17 9.13 -8.60
N LEU A 182 0.61 9.26 -7.38
CA LEU A 182 -0.82 9.51 -7.11
C LEU A 182 -1.25 10.92 -6.83
N ASN A 183 -0.40 11.80 -6.34
CA ASN A 183 -0.91 13.04 -5.79
C ASN A 183 -0.71 14.20 -6.78
N PRO A 184 -1.78 14.76 -7.39
CA PRO A 184 -1.67 15.93 -8.26
C PRO A 184 -1.16 17.18 -7.51
N ARG A 185 -1.22 17.18 -6.17
CA ARG A 185 -0.62 18.23 -5.31
C ARG A 185 0.86 18.00 -5.02
N PHE A 186 1.44 16.89 -5.46
CA PHE A 186 2.86 16.60 -5.28
C PHE A 186 3.67 17.10 -6.48
N PRO A 187 4.81 17.81 -6.28
CA PRO A 187 5.60 18.38 -7.38
C PRO A 187 6.06 17.35 -8.42
N TRP A 188 6.15 16.07 -8.06
CA TRP A 188 6.58 14.99 -8.96
C TRP A 188 5.44 14.42 -9.83
N GLY A 189 4.17 14.52 -9.40
CA GLY A 189 2.99 14.05 -10.14
C GLY A 189 2.49 15.01 -11.22
N GLN A 190 3.17 16.13 -11.42
CA GLN A 190 2.76 17.21 -12.34
C GLN A 190 3.19 16.99 -13.80
N GLN A 191 3.87 15.88 -14.14
CA GLN A 191 4.26 15.64 -15.53
C GLN A 191 3.07 15.19 -16.36
N GLN A 192 2.81 15.92 -17.43
CA GLN A 192 1.82 15.59 -18.43
C GLN A 192 2.56 15.07 -19.67
N PHE A 193 2.37 13.80 -20.02
CA PHE A 193 2.83 13.16 -21.25
C PHE A 193 2.01 13.59 -22.48
N ARG A 194 1.75 14.90 -22.60
CA ARG A 194 0.90 15.50 -23.63
C ARG A 194 1.65 15.79 -24.93
N ILE A 195 2.95 16.06 -24.85
CA ILE A 195 3.78 16.35 -26.03
C ILE A 195 4.64 15.15 -26.42
N LYS A 196 5.04 15.07 -27.69
CA LYS A 196 5.84 13.98 -28.25
C LYS A 196 7.08 13.63 -27.40
N LYS A 197 7.86 14.64 -26.99
CA LYS A 197 9.06 14.45 -26.15
C LYS A 197 8.77 13.74 -24.83
N ASP A 198 7.67 14.08 -24.17
CA ASP A 198 7.29 13.44 -22.91
C ASP A 198 6.81 12.00 -23.15
N ARG A 199 6.13 11.75 -24.28
CA ARG A 199 5.71 10.40 -24.67
C ARG A 199 6.89 9.49 -25.01
N ASP A 200 7.90 9.99 -25.71
CA ASP A 200 9.16 9.27 -25.95
C ASP A 200 9.83 8.90 -24.62
N THR A 201 9.74 9.79 -23.64
CA THR A 201 10.21 9.51 -22.28
C THR A 201 9.40 8.39 -21.63
N MET A 202 8.06 8.40 -21.71
CA MET A 202 7.23 7.30 -21.20
C MET A 202 7.56 5.96 -21.87
N ASN A 203 7.70 5.94 -23.20
CA ASN A 203 8.10 4.77 -23.96
C ASN A 203 9.47 4.22 -23.53
N ALA A 204 10.41 5.08 -23.17
CA ALA A 204 11.71 4.66 -22.66
C ALA A 204 11.67 4.20 -21.19
N MET A 205 10.67 4.63 -20.41
CA MET A 205 10.54 4.30 -18.99
C MET A 205 9.84 2.95 -18.74
N ILE A 206 8.76 2.65 -19.46
CA ILE A 206 8.03 1.38 -19.30
C ILE A 206 8.92 0.11 -19.42
N PRO A 207 9.84 -0.02 -20.41
CA PRO A 207 10.75 -1.17 -20.48
C PRO A 207 11.62 -1.27 -19.23
N LYS A 208 12.09 -0.13 -18.71
CA LYS A 208 12.94 -0.07 -17.54
C LYS A 208 12.19 -0.53 -16.29
N VAL A 209 10.93 -0.10 -16.13
CA VAL A 209 10.03 -0.60 -15.08
C VAL A 209 9.86 -2.10 -15.20
N MET A 210 9.58 -2.61 -16.40
CA MET A 210 9.42 -4.03 -16.65
C MET A 210 10.68 -4.84 -16.31
N MET A 211 11.87 -4.34 -16.67
CA MET A 211 13.14 -4.95 -16.27
C MET A 211 13.34 -4.93 -14.74
N ALA A 212 13.03 -3.82 -14.07
CA ALA A 212 13.15 -3.71 -12.62
C ALA A 212 12.20 -4.67 -11.90
N LEU A 213 10.94 -4.76 -12.34
CA LEU A 213 9.96 -5.73 -11.83
C LEU A 213 10.40 -7.17 -12.12
N GLY A 214 10.97 -7.43 -13.30
CA GLY A 214 11.56 -8.71 -13.67
C GLY A 214 12.68 -9.16 -12.71
N ALA A 215 13.41 -8.21 -12.13
CA ALA A 215 14.45 -8.46 -11.13
C ALA A 215 13.93 -8.64 -9.69
N MET A 216 12.61 -8.58 -9.48
CA MET A 216 11.95 -8.79 -8.17
C MET A 216 11.22 -10.15 -8.16
N PRO A 217 11.91 -11.27 -7.89
CA PRO A 217 11.33 -12.61 -8.09
C PRO A 217 10.19 -12.95 -7.13
N GLN A 218 10.17 -12.35 -5.94
CA GLN A 218 9.12 -12.58 -4.93
C GLN A 218 7.88 -11.71 -5.17
N LEU A 219 7.98 -10.66 -5.99
CA LEU A 219 6.91 -9.70 -6.20
C LEU A 219 5.82 -10.29 -7.09
N THR A 220 4.69 -10.65 -6.48
CA THR A 220 3.53 -11.24 -7.17
C THR A 220 2.41 -10.24 -7.40
N ARG A 221 2.38 -9.14 -6.64
CA ARG A 221 1.35 -8.11 -6.73
C ARG A 221 1.99 -6.73 -6.82
N PHE A 222 1.69 -5.99 -7.88
CA PHE A 222 2.21 -4.64 -8.09
C PHE A 222 1.08 -3.69 -8.46
N ALA A 223 1.08 -2.53 -7.82
CA ALA A 223 0.18 -1.46 -8.17
C ALA A 223 0.91 -0.14 -8.24
N PHE A 224 0.53 0.65 -9.22
CA PHE A 224 1.01 2.02 -9.36
C PHE A 224 -0.10 2.85 -10.00
N VAL A 225 0.17 4.14 -10.13
CA VAL A 225 -0.83 5.08 -10.58
C VAL A 225 -0.29 5.84 -11.76
N LEU A 226 -1.16 5.96 -12.75
CA LEU A 226 -0.87 6.66 -13.97
C LEU A 226 -2.20 7.27 -14.39
N MET A 227 -2.36 8.56 -14.11
CA MET A 227 -3.64 9.22 -14.26
C MET A 227 -3.96 9.50 -15.72
N ASP A 228 -5.23 9.44 -16.10
CA ASP A 228 -5.70 9.79 -17.44
C ASP A 228 -5.28 11.22 -17.86
N GLU A 229 -5.18 12.12 -16.89
CA GLU A 229 -4.75 13.50 -17.08
C GLU A 229 -3.25 13.64 -17.42
N THR A 230 -2.42 12.69 -16.94
CA THR A 230 -0.99 12.66 -17.20
C THR A 230 -0.70 12.01 -18.55
N VAL A 231 -1.47 11.02 -18.99
CA VAL A 231 -1.29 10.38 -20.32
C VAL A 231 -1.75 11.27 -21.48
N GLY A 232 -2.59 12.28 -21.21
CA GLY A 232 -3.12 13.23 -22.19
C GLY A 232 -4.51 12.85 -22.73
N GLU A 233 -5.18 13.76 -23.45
CA GLU A 233 -6.57 13.55 -23.93
C GLU A 233 -6.67 12.67 -25.18
N ARG A 234 -5.64 12.68 -26.04
CA ARG A 234 -5.58 11.87 -27.25
C ARG A 234 -4.62 10.71 -27.05
N VAL A 235 -5.13 9.51 -27.28
CA VAL A 235 -4.38 8.27 -27.29
C VAL A 235 -4.70 7.59 -28.62
N GLY A 236 -3.71 7.42 -29.50
CA GLY A 236 -3.88 6.62 -30.72
C GLY A 236 -4.02 7.37 -32.05
N THR A 237 -3.55 8.62 -32.21
CA THR A 237 -3.40 9.19 -33.57
C THR A 237 -2.06 8.81 -34.21
N SER A 238 -1.98 8.79 -35.54
CA SER A 238 -0.82 8.25 -36.29
C SER A 238 0.49 9.03 -36.12
N GLU A 239 0.51 10.14 -35.39
CA GLU A 239 1.73 10.86 -34.99
C GLU A 239 2.18 10.52 -33.56
N GLU A 240 1.43 9.66 -32.84
CA GLU A 240 1.55 9.40 -31.40
C GLU A 240 1.98 7.96 -31.09
N TRP A 241 2.98 7.47 -31.82
CA TRP A 241 3.37 6.06 -31.74
C TRP A 241 4.02 5.72 -30.41
N PHE A 242 3.32 4.90 -29.62
CA PHE A 242 3.90 4.16 -28.51
C PHE A 242 4.48 2.84 -29.07
N SER A 243 5.69 2.45 -28.67
CA SER A 243 6.33 1.17 -29.06
C SER A 243 7.10 0.60 -27.86
N PRO A 244 7.20 -0.73 -27.66
CA PRO A 244 6.70 -1.88 -28.42
C PRO A 244 5.47 -2.58 -27.77
N TRP A 245 4.77 -1.94 -26.82
CA TRP A 245 3.57 -2.45 -26.13
C TRP A 245 2.26 -2.25 -26.90
N HIS A 246 2.37 -1.93 -28.19
CA HIS A 246 1.33 -1.35 -29.00
C HIS A 246 1.02 -2.28 -30.18
N GLU A 247 -0.20 -2.80 -30.23
CA GLU A 247 -0.76 -3.50 -31.39
C GLU A 247 -2.00 -2.70 -31.84
N GLY A 248 -1.87 -1.91 -32.91
CA GLY A 248 -3.01 -1.24 -33.56
C GLY A 248 -3.46 0.11 -32.96
N GLN A 249 -4.46 0.71 -33.59
CA GLN A 249 -5.11 1.94 -33.14
C GLN A 249 -5.98 1.63 -31.91
N PHE A 250 -5.86 2.42 -30.83
CA PHE A 250 -6.72 2.26 -29.65
C PHE A 250 -7.92 3.20 -29.76
N ASP A 251 -9.11 2.64 -29.69
CA ASP A 251 -10.36 3.42 -29.77
C ASP A 251 -10.61 4.21 -28.47
N THR A 252 -10.06 3.77 -27.33
CA THR A 252 -10.26 4.41 -26.02
C THR A 252 -9.05 4.35 -25.07
N LYS A 253 -9.03 5.21 -24.03
CA LYS A 253 -8.05 5.13 -22.92
C LYS A 253 -8.09 3.75 -22.24
N LYS A 254 -9.27 3.18 -22.06
CA LYS A 254 -9.45 1.84 -21.48
C LYS A 254 -8.63 0.80 -22.25
N ASP A 255 -8.62 0.85 -23.58
CA ASP A 255 -7.88 -0.08 -24.42
C ASP A 255 -6.37 0.09 -24.26
N TRP A 256 -5.91 1.34 -24.13
CA TRP A 256 -4.50 1.66 -23.90
C TRP A 256 -3.98 1.12 -22.56
N TYR A 257 -4.67 1.38 -21.44
CA TYR A 257 -4.27 0.80 -20.15
C TYR A 257 -4.35 -0.72 -20.17
N SER A 258 -5.36 -1.27 -20.82
CA SER A 258 -5.49 -2.72 -20.96
C SER A 258 -4.28 -3.31 -21.70
N HIS A 259 -3.79 -2.66 -22.75
CA HIS A 259 -2.58 -3.08 -23.45
C HIS A 259 -1.32 -2.91 -22.59
N LEU A 260 -1.17 -1.78 -21.90
CA LEU A 260 -0.06 -1.57 -20.96
C LEU A 260 0.01 -2.68 -19.91
N VAL A 261 -1.11 -2.96 -19.24
CA VAL A 261 -1.22 -4.01 -18.22
C VAL A 261 -0.91 -5.38 -18.82
N ARG A 262 -1.46 -5.68 -20.01
CA ARG A 262 -1.18 -6.93 -20.73
C ARG A 262 0.30 -7.10 -21.02
N ALA A 263 0.94 -6.06 -21.53
CA ALA A 263 2.36 -6.08 -21.92
C ALA A 263 3.27 -6.29 -20.71
N ILE A 264 3.04 -5.55 -19.61
CA ILE A 264 3.82 -5.72 -18.37
C ILE A 264 3.64 -7.15 -17.83
N LEU A 265 2.41 -7.64 -17.71
CA LEU A 265 2.17 -9.01 -17.22
C LEU A 265 2.80 -10.06 -18.13
N ARG A 266 2.74 -9.91 -19.46
CA ARG A 266 3.41 -10.83 -20.39
C ARG A 266 4.93 -10.87 -20.20
N PHE A 267 5.55 -9.74 -19.93
CA PHE A 267 7.00 -9.64 -19.75
C PHE A 267 7.47 -10.06 -18.36
N VAL A 268 6.65 -9.87 -17.33
CA VAL A 268 6.97 -10.17 -15.94
C VAL A 268 6.13 -11.38 -15.49
N PRO A 269 6.54 -12.61 -15.83
CA PRO A 269 5.71 -13.80 -15.68
C PRO A 269 5.34 -14.11 -14.21
N GLN A 270 6.21 -13.76 -13.26
CA GLN A 270 5.97 -13.96 -11.82
C GLN A 270 4.86 -13.06 -11.26
N LEU A 271 4.54 -11.96 -11.95
CA LEU A 271 3.53 -11.02 -11.49
C LEU A 271 2.14 -11.60 -11.75
N GLN A 272 1.42 -11.91 -10.68
CA GLN A 272 0.08 -12.50 -10.71
C GLN A 272 -1.00 -11.42 -10.79
N GLN A 273 -0.77 -10.26 -10.17
CA GLN A 273 -1.70 -9.14 -10.18
C GLN A 273 -0.97 -7.84 -10.48
N LEU A 274 -1.49 -7.10 -11.45
CA LEU A 274 -1.05 -5.76 -11.79
C LEU A 274 -2.26 -4.82 -11.75
N CYS A 275 -2.14 -3.71 -11.05
CA CYS A 275 -3.19 -2.70 -11.01
C CYS A 275 -2.64 -1.32 -11.37
N VAL A 276 -3.34 -0.63 -12.26
CA VAL A 276 -3.07 0.76 -12.61
C VAL A 276 -4.30 1.60 -12.28
N ARG A 277 -4.19 2.53 -11.33
CA ARG A 277 -5.24 3.51 -11.09
C ARG A 277 -5.16 4.61 -12.15
N ALA A 278 -6.21 4.74 -12.94
CA ALA A 278 -6.32 5.67 -14.06
C ALA A 278 -7.00 6.99 -13.67
N ARG A 279 -7.97 6.93 -12.75
CA ARG A 279 -8.68 8.09 -12.16
C ARG A 279 -9.04 7.77 -10.72
N PRO A 280 -9.56 8.75 -9.95
CA PRO A 280 -10.14 8.44 -8.66
C PRO A 280 -11.22 7.36 -8.81
N SER A 281 -11.06 6.30 -8.03
CA SER A 281 -11.83 5.05 -8.09
C SER A 281 -11.91 4.31 -9.42
N VAL A 282 -11.05 4.60 -10.41
CA VAL A 282 -11.03 3.88 -11.69
C VAL A 282 -9.71 3.13 -11.84
N TYR A 283 -9.80 1.81 -12.00
CA TYR A 283 -8.67 0.90 -12.01
C TYR A 283 -8.69 0.01 -13.25
N CYS A 284 -7.51 -0.18 -13.85
CA CYS A 284 -7.25 -1.24 -14.80
C CYS A 284 -6.50 -2.36 -14.07
N ARG A 285 -7.17 -3.50 -13.87
CA ARG A 285 -6.64 -4.65 -13.13
C ARG A 285 -6.34 -5.78 -14.11
N GLY A 286 -5.13 -6.29 -14.06
CA GLY A 286 -4.75 -7.51 -14.74
C GLY A 286 -4.50 -8.62 -13.72
N THR A 287 -5.15 -9.76 -13.90
CA THR A 287 -4.95 -10.96 -13.10
C THR A 287 -4.48 -12.10 -13.98
N ARG A 288 -3.44 -12.81 -13.53
CA ARG A 288 -2.95 -14.03 -14.14
C ARG A 288 -3.23 -15.20 -13.21
N ILE A 289 -3.93 -16.20 -13.73
CA ILE A 289 -4.06 -17.49 -13.07
C ILE A 289 -2.77 -18.28 -13.33
N PRO A 290 -2.15 -18.89 -12.30
CA PRO A 290 -0.99 -19.77 -12.52
C PRO A 290 -1.31 -20.85 -13.55
N GLY A 291 -0.51 -20.93 -14.61
CA GLY A 291 -0.70 -21.87 -15.72
C GLY A 291 -1.50 -21.34 -16.92
N ASP A 292 -2.11 -20.15 -16.83
CA ASP A 292 -2.70 -19.48 -17.99
C ASP A 292 -1.69 -18.53 -18.65
N SER A 293 -1.64 -18.59 -19.98
CA SER A 293 -0.76 -17.78 -20.81
C SER A 293 -1.29 -16.35 -20.99
N ASN A 294 -2.61 -16.14 -20.88
CA ASN A 294 -3.22 -14.83 -21.09
C ASN A 294 -3.78 -14.23 -19.79
N PRO A 295 -3.37 -13.01 -19.41
CA PRO A 295 -3.96 -12.35 -18.27
C PRO A 295 -5.39 -11.89 -18.56
N THR A 296 -6.27 -12.05 -17.59
CA THR A 296 -7.61 -11.43 -17.59
C THR A 296 -7.45 -9.97 -17.20
N ILE A 297 -8.04 -9.07 -18.00
CA ILE A 297 -7.95 -7.62 -17.76
C ILE A 297 -9.35 -7.07 -17.55
N THR A 298 -9.54 -6.38 -16.44
CA THR A 298 -10.78 -5.72 -16.08
C THR A 298 -10.57 -4.22 -15.91
N TRP A 299 -11.61 -3.48 -16.26
CA TRP A 299 -11.70 -2.04 -16.04
C TRP A 299 -12.83 -1.81 -15.05
N THR A 300 -12.49 -1.41 -13.84
CA THR A 300 -13.43 -1.31 -12.73
C THR A 300 -13.52 0.13 -12.24
N THR A 301 -14.75 0.60 -12.07
CA THR A 301 -15.06 1.86 -11.38
C THR A 301 -15.66 1.49 -10.03
N ASP A 302 -14.94 1.74 -8.94
CA ASP A 302 -15.44 1.52 -7.58
C ASP A 302 -16.23 2.77 -7.13
N GLN A 303 -17.30 2.60 -6.35
CA GLN A 303 -18.13 3.74 -5.92
C GLN A 303 -17.70 4.35 -4.58
N GLU A 304 -16.88 3.65 -3.79
CA GLU A 304 -16.40 4.13 -2.49
C GLU A 304 -14.90 4.44 -2.52
N GLU A 305 -14.58 5.73 -2.53
CA GLU A 305 -13.25 6.20 -2.13
C GLU A 305 -13.11 6.02 -0.63
N THR A 306 -12.52 4.90 -0.21
CA THR A 306 -12.17 4.71 1.19
C THR A 306 -10.81 5.34 1.48
N THR A 307 -10.56 5.71 2.74
CA THR A 307 -9.23 6.20 3.18
C THR A 307 -8.13 5.14 3.08
N ASP A 308 -8.45 3.90 2.69
CA ASP A 308 -7.51 2.81 2.40
C ASP A 308 -7.88 2.11 1.08
N GLU A 309 -7.76 2.82 -0.04
CA GLU A 309 -7.92 2.26 -1.41
C GLU A 309 -6.97 1.07 -1.69
N PHE A 310 -6.06 0.72 -0.78
CA PHE A 310 -5.16 -0.42 -0.92
C PHE A 310 -5.86 -1.75 -1.21
N ASN A 311 -6.98 -2.01 -0.53
CA ASN A 311 -7.80 -3.20 -0.81
C ASN A 311 -8.49 -3.11 -2.18
N ASN A 312 -8.64 -1.90 -2.74
CA ASN A 312 -9.17 -1.70 -4.08
C ASN A 312 -8.10 -1.97 -5.15
N PHE A 313 -6.80 -2.01 -4.83
CA PHE A 313 -5.81 -2.33 -5.87
C PHE A 313 -5.78 -3.83 -6.21
N PHE A 314 -6.09 -4.70 -5.26
CA PHE A 314 -5.98 -6.15 -5.42
C PHE A 314 -7.23 -6.86 -4.87
N ILE A 315 -7.85 -7.69 -5.71
CA ILE A 315 -8.92 -8.62 -5.31
C ILE A 315 -8.29 -9.92 -4.79
#